data_AF-A0A257SNI3-F1
#
_entry.id   AF-A0A257SNI3-F1
#
_cell.length_a   1.000
_cell.length_b   1.000
_cell.length_c   1.000
_cell.angle_alpha   90.00
_cell.angle_beta   90.00
_cell.angle_gamma   90.00
#
_symmetry.space_group_name_H-M   'P 1'
#
loop_
_entity.id
_entity.type
_entity.pdbx_description
1 polymer ?
#
loop_
_entity_poly.entity_id
_entity_poly.type
_entity_poly.pdbx_seq_one_letter_code
_entity_poly.pdbx_strand_id
1 'polypeptide(L)'
;AMVTAERRTMTPLARSLANPGAQHIVIIAREPVSLAVQALQPSLRIAYAGPYCSARGAALPALRRRERGTQPFIWKAVGSERAVFTSVANGSTDLGVVRAATFSSLDQALPGAWTVLMTVGTAAPWSFAVNRHFSPAQRQALLQAMLHLAPNALSGAGFARFIPIPHE
;
A
#
# COMPACT_ATOMS: atom_id res chain seq x y z
N ALA A 1 0.46 10.58 -3.39
CA ALA A 1 0.44 11.92 -4.02
C ALA A 1 -0.84 12.03 -4.84
N MET A 2 -1.57 13.15 -4.72
CA MET A 2 -2.81 13.38 -5.49
C MET A 2 -2.53 13.46 -6.99
N VAL A 3 -3.40 12.87 -7.80
CA VAL A 3 -3.31 12.94 -9.26
C VAL A 3 -3.73 14.33 -9.77
N THR A 4 -3.32 14.70 -10.98
CA THR A 4 -3.52 16.05 -11.54
C THR A 4 -4.98 16.51 -11.52
N ALA A 5 -5.92 15.61 -11.80
CA ALA A 5 -7.35 15.92 -11.75
C ALA A 5 -7.81 16.28 -10.33
N GLU A 6 -7.40 15.50 -9.31
CA GLU A 6 -7.72 15.76 -7.91
C GLU A 6 -7.10 17.08 -7.43
N ARG A 7 -5.91 17.44 -7.89
CA ARG A 7 -5.28 18.72 -7.52
C ARG A 7 -6.14 19.92 -7.91
N ARG A 8 -6.97 19.83 -8.95
CA ARG A 8 -7.84 20.92 -9.41
C ARG A 8 -9.14 21.04 -8.61
N THR A 9 -9.63 19.94 -8.03
CA THR A 9 -10.94 19.88 -7.37
C THR A 9 -10.86 19.69 -5.86
N MET A 10 -9.69 19.31 -5.34
CA MET A 10 -9.47 19.01 -3.93
C MET A 10 -8.47 19.99 -3.28
N THR A 11 -8.65 20.23 -1.99
CA THR A 11 -7.72 20.92 -1.10
C THR A 11 -7.19 19.92 -0.07
N PRO A 12 -5.87 19.66 -0.02
CA PRO A 12 -5.28 18.85 1.03
C PRO A 12 -5.37 19.57 2.38
N LEU A 13 -5.72 18.85 3.45
CA LEU A 13 -5.82 19.40 4.81
C LEU A 13 -4.79 18.78 5.75
N ALA A 14 -4.57 17.47 5.64
CA ALA A 14 -3.66 16.75 6.51
C ALA A 14 -2.92 15.65 5.75
N ARG A 15 -1.76 15.24 6.27
CA ARG A 15 -0.99 14.10 5.78
C ARG A 15 -0.81 13.07 6.88
N SER A 16 -0.82 11.80 6.54
CA SER A 16 -0.52 10.76 7.52
C SER A 16 0.96 10.78 7.87
N LEU A 17 1.26 10.54 9.14
CA LEU A 17 2.59 10.30 9.65
C LEU A 17 2.81 8.79 9.71
N ALA A 18 3.87 8.32 9.09
CA ALA A 18 4.24 6.92 9.11
C ALA A 18 4.49 6.40 10.52
N ASN A 19 4.11 5.15 10.78
CA ASN A 19 4.69 4.38 11.86
C ASN A 19 6.00 3.74 11.32
N PRO A 20 7.19 4.12 11.84
CA PRO A 20 8.47 3.70 11.27
C PRO A 20 8.61 2.19 11.06
N GLY A 21 8.02 1.36 11.93
CA GLY A 21 8.09 -0.10 11.82
C GLY A 21 7.05 -0.74 10.89
N ALA A 22 6.02 0.00 10.45
CA ALA A 22 4.86 -0.56 9.74
C ALA A 22 4.65 0.04 8.33
N GLN A 23 5.43 1.06 7.96
CA GLN A 23 5.30 1.77 6.69
C GLN A 23 5.93 1.05 5.49
N HIS A 24 6.52 -0.12 5.65
CA HIS A 24 7.18 -0.80 4.54
C HIS A 24 6.19 -1.42 3.56
N ILE A 25 6.62 -1.63 2.32
CA ILE A 25 5.92 -2.52 1.38
C ILE A 25 6.57 -3.90 1.50
N VAL A 26 5.76 -4.95 1.43
CA VAL A 26 6.22 -6.32 1.41
C VAL A 26 5.72 -7.00 0.13
N ILE A 27 6.55 -7.90 -0.38
CA ILE A 27 6.17 -8.82 -1.46
C ILE A 27 5.94 -10.18 -0.83
N ILE A 28 4.74 -10.70 -1.03
CA ILE A 28 4.25 -11.90 -0.40
C ILE A 28 4.04 -13.01 -1.43
N ALA A 29 4.14 -14.25 -0.96
CA ALA A 29 3.76 -15.44 -1.70
C ALA A 29 2.86 -16.33 -0.83
N ARG A 30 2.14 -17.25 -1.48
CA ARG A 30 1.39 -18.30 -0.80
C ARG A 30 2.36 -19.39 -0.33
N GLU A 31 2.13 -19.94 0.86
CA GLU A 31 2.81 -21.17 1.28
C GLU A 31 2.10 -22.43 0.72
N PRO A 32 2.84 -23.47 0.29
CA PRO A 32 4.31 -23.52 0.16
C PRO A 32 4.83 -22.68 -1.02
N VAL A 33 5.96 -22.00 -0.84
CA VAL A 33 6.57 -21.19 -1.93
C VAL A 33 7.21 -22.08 -2.99
N SER A 34 6.79 -21.93 -4.25
CA SER A 34 7.39 -22.64 -5.39
C SER A 34 8.82 -22.18 -5.70
N LEU A 35 9.64 -23.07 -6.27
CA LEU A 35 11.02 -22.75 -6.67
C LEU A 35 11.10 -21.58 -7.66
N ALA A 36 10.15 -21.48 -8.60
CA ALA A 36 10.09 -20.37 -9.54
C ALA A 36 9.88 -19.02 -8.84
N VAL A 37 9.05 -19.00 -7.81
CA VAL A 37 8.80 -17.82 -6.97
C VAL A 37 10.03 -17.49 -6.11
N GLN A 38 10.66 -18.49 -5.49
CA GLN A 38 11.90 -18.30 -4.71
C GLN A 38 13.04 -17.74 -5.58
N ALA A 39 13.17 -18.24 -6.81
CA ALA A 39 14.17 -17.79 -7.77
C ALA A 39 13.80 -16.48 -8.48
N LEU A 40 12.63 -15.90 -8.20
CA LEU A 40 12.08 -14.71 -8.86
C LEU A 40 12.20 -14.82 -10.40
N GLN A 41 11.80 -15.96 -10.94
CA GLN A 41 11.85 -16.21 -12.37
C GLN A 41 10.96 -15.21 -13.13
N PRO A 42 11.33 -14.86 -14.36
CA PRO A 42 10.57 -13.94 -15.19
C PRO A 42 9.27 -14.63 -15.65
N SER A 43 8.20 -13.86 -15.91
CA SER A 43 6.79 -14.27 -16.13
C SER A 43 5.86 -14.43 -14.92
N LEU A 44 6.35 -14.21 -13.69
CA LEU A 44 5.49 -14.22 -12.50
C LEU A 44 4.40 -13.15 -12.59
N ARG A 45 3.18 -13.54 -12.20
CA ARG A 45 2.01 -12.68 -12.10
C ARG A 45 1.97 -12.06 -10.71
N ILE A 46 1.95 -10.73 -10.64
CA ILE A 46 2.07 -9.97 -9.40
C ILE A 46 0.80 -9.13 -9.18
N ALA A 47 0.06 -9.42 -8.11
CA ALA A 47 -1.10 -8.65 -7.71
C ALA A 47 -0.71 -7.36 -6.95
N TYR A 48 -1.40 -6.26 -7.23
CA TYR A 48 -1.29 -4.99 -6.49
C TYR A 48 -2.64 -4.27 -6.41
N ALA A 49 -2.83 -3.43 -5.39
CA ALA A 49 -4.12 -2.80 -5.05
C ALA A 49 -4.52 -1.61 -5.96
N GLY A 50 -4.68 -1.86 -7.25
CA GLY A 50 -5.21 -0.88 -8.21
C GLY A 50 -4.15 0.11 -8.73
N PRO A 51 -4.43 0.78 -9.86
CA PRO A 51 -3.44 1.62 -10.56
C PRO A 51 -2.93 2.82 -9.75
N TYR A 52 -3.69 3.27 -8.75
CA TYR A 52 -3.33 4.40 -7.90
C TYR A 52 -2.52 4.00 -6.65
N CYS A 53 -2.29 2.71 -6.43
CA CYS A 53 -1.49 2.24 -5.32
C CYS A 53 0.02 2.42 -5.63
N SER A 54 0.71 3.18 -4.76
CA SER A 54 2.15 3.42 -4.87
C SER A 54 3.01 2.17 -4.61
N ALA A 55 2.42 1.09 -4.08
CA ALA A 55 3.15 -0.12 -3.70
C ALA A 55 3.82 -0.79 -4.92
N ARG A 56 3.17 -0.80 -6.09
CA ARG A 56 3.80 -1.29 -7.35
C ARG A 56 5.06 -0.52 -7.69
N GLY A 57 4.99 0.82 -7.64
CA GLY A 57 6.14 1.69 -7.94
C GLY A 57 7.28 1.49 -6.93
N ALA A 58 6.95 1.30 -5.66
CA ALA A 58 7.94 1.04 -4.60
C ALA A 58 8.61 -0.34 -4.73
N ALA A 59 7.88 -1.36 -5.18
CA ALA A 59 8.39 -2.72 -5.33
C ALA A 59 9.23 -2.94 -6.59
N LEU A 60 8.89 -2.24 -7.69
CA LEU A 60 9.48 -2.48 -9.01
C LEU A 60 11.03 -2.39 -9.05
N PRO A 61 11.70 -1.41 -8.42
CA PRO A 61 13.16 -1.36 -8.42
C PRO A 61 13.81 -2.57 -7.74
N ALA A 62 13.20 -3.07 -6.66
CA ALA A 62 13.72 -4.21 -5.91
C ALA A 62 13.53 -5.52 -6.67
N LEU A 63 12.37 -5.69 -7.33
CA LEU A 63 12.09 -6.83 -8.20
C LEU A 63 13.04 -6.87 -9.40
N ARG A 64 13.23 -5.75 -10.10
CA ARG A 64 14.15 -5.67 -11.26
C ARG A 64 15.60 -6.01 -10.91
N ARG A 65 16.08 -5.63 -9.73
CA ARG A 65 17.45 -5.95 -9.29
C ARG A 65 17.68 -7.44 -9.02
N ARG A 66 16.60 -8.22 -8.81
CA ARG A 66 16.67 -9.65 -8.48
C ARG A 66 16.12 -10.55 -9.58
N GLU A 67 15.52 -9.96 -10.61
CA GLU A 67 14.98 -10.64 -11.78
C GLU A 67 16.10 -11.43 -12.49
N ARG A 68 15.81 -12.70 -12.79
CA ARG A 68 16.75 -13.60 -13.48
C ARG A 68 16.21 -13.95 -14.87
N GLY A 69 16.51 -13.14 -15.88
CA GLY A 69 16.19 -13.44 -17.28
C GLY A 69 15.66 -12.22 -18.03
N THR A 70 14.91 -12.44 -19.11
CA THR A 70 14.60 -11.40 -20.12
C THR A 70 13.11 -11.05 -20.25
N GLN A 71 12.19 -11.81 -19.64
CA GLN A 71 10.75 -11.58 -19.76
C GLN A 71 10.20 -10.76 -18.57
N PRO A 72 9.35 -9.75 -18.79
CA PRO A 72 8.90 -8.88 -17.72
C PRO A 72 7.88 -9.55 -16.78
N PHE A 73 7.81 -9.07 -15.54
CA PHE A 73 6.72 -9.40 -14.61
C PHE A 73 5.34 -8.95 -15.14
N ILE A 74 4.32 -9.79 -14.92
CA ILE A 74 2.94 -9.52 -15.33
C ILE A 74 2.19 -8.89 -14.16
N TRP A 75 1.87 -7.60 -14.25
CA TRP A 75 1.19 -6.87 -13.18
C TRP A 75 -0.33 -6.98 -13.29
N LYS A 76 -1.00 -7.43 -12.22
CA LYS A 76 -2.46 -7.55 -12.13
C LYS A 76 -3.01 -6.59 -11.08
N ALA A 77 -3.78 -5.61 -11.51
CA ALA A 77 -4.49 -4.72 -10.60
C ALA A 77 -5.69 -5.45 -9.96
N VAL A 78 -5.86 -5.31 -8.65
CA VAL A 78 -7.04 -5.78 -7.90
C VAL A 78 -7.63 -4.65 -7.06
N GLY A 79 -8.88 -4.80 -6.62
CA GLY A 79 -9.66 -3.70 -6.04
C GLY A 79 -9.19 -3.19 -4.67
N SER A 80 -8.36 -3.93 -3.94
CA SER A 80 -7.84 -3.54 -2.63
C SER A 80 -6.61 -4.37 -2.24
N GLU A 81 -5.91 -3.97 -1.18
CA GLU A 81 -4.82 -4.80 -0.65
C GLU A 81 -5.35 -6.13 -0.11
N ARG A 82 -6.54 -6.19 0.50
CA ARG A 82 -7.14 -7.48 0.92
C ARG A 82 -7.39 -8.41 -0.28
N ALA A 83 -7.79 -7.85 -1.42
CA ALA A 83 -7.96 -8.62 -2.65
C ALA A 83 -6.64 -9.19 -3.20
N VAL A 84 -5.48 -8.58 -2.87
CA VAL A 84 -4.16 -9.15 -3.22
C VAL A 84 -3.95 -10.49 -2.53
N PHE A 85 -4.26 -10.59 -1.24
CA PHE A 85 -4.16 -11.85 -0.49
C PHE A 85 -5.06 -12.94 -1.07
N THR A 86 -6.28 -12.58 -1.48
CA THR A 86 -7.19 -13.52 -2.16
C THR A 86 -6.63 -13.97 -3.51
N SER A 87 -6.06 -13.05 -4.29
CA SER A 87 -5.45 -13.33 -5.59
C SER A 87 -4.25 -14.27 -5.50
N VAL A 88 -3.45 -14.13 -4.44
CA VAL A 88 -2.33 -15.03 -4.13
C VAL A 88 -2.84 -16.37 -3.59
N ALA A 89 -3.81 -16.34 -2.67
CA ALA A 89 -4.37 -17.53 -2.05
C ALA A 89 -5.05 -18.46 -3.07
N ASN A 90 -5.77 -17.93 -4.06
CA ASN A 90 -6.43 -18.74 -5.10
C ASN A 90 -5.53 -19.08 -6.30
N GLY A 91 -4.24 -18.70 -6.29
CA GLY A 91 -3.31 -18.98 -7.37
C GLY A 91 -3.56 -18.18 -8.66
N SER A 92 -4.44 -17.18 -8.63
CA SER A 92 -4.66 -16.29 -9.79
C SER A 92 -3.50 -15.32 -10.03
N THR A 93 -2.62 -15.17 -9.03
CA THR A 93 -1.30 -14.54 -9.11
C THR A 93 -0.30 -15.31 -8.26
N ASP A 94 0.98 -15.23 -8.62
CA ASP A 94 2.08 -15.94 -7.96
C ASP A 94 2.66 -15.13 -6.78
N LEU A 95 2.61 -13.80 -6.90
CA LEU A 95 3.09 -12.84 -5.91
C LEU A 95 2.03 -11.79 -5.60
N GLY A 96 2.13 -11.17 -4.42
CA GLY A 96 1.34 -10.00 -4.03
C GLY A 96 2.22 -8.88 -3.50
N VAL A 97 1.86 -7.63 -3.78
CA VAL A 97 2.55 -6.44 -3.24
C VAL A 97 1.58 -5.66 -2.36
N VAL A 98 1.91 -5.55 -1.06
CA VAL A 98 1.03 -4.98 -0.03
C VAL A 98 1.85 -4.23 1.01
N ARG A 99 1.23 -3.39 1.84
CA ARG A 99 1.87 -2.83 3.03
C ARG A 99 2.15 -3.89 4.10
N ALA A 100 3.25 -3.73 4.83
CA ALA A 100 3.64 -4.56 5.95
C ALA A 100 2.57 -4.57 7.06
N ALA A 101 1.94 -3.42 7.32
CA ALA A 101 0.83 -3.31 8.26
C ALA A 101 -0.36 -4.19 7.87
N THR A 102 -0.73 -4.18 6.59
CA THR A 102 -1.84 -4.99 6.06
C THR A 102 -1.51 -6.48 6.13
N PHE A 103 -0.26 -6.86 5.83
CA PHE A 103 0.22 -8.23 6.03
C PHE A 103 0.12 -8.63 7.50
N SER A 104 0.67 -7.85 8.42
CA SER A 104 0.68 -8.16 9.86
C SER A 104 -0.73 -8.37 10.41
N SER A 105 -1.68 -7.54 9.98
CA SER A 105 -3.09 -7.69 10.38
C SER A 105 -3.75 -8.96 9.85
N LEU A 106 -3.38 -9.42 8.65
CA LEU A 106 -3.97 -10.61 8.04
C LEU A 106 -3.28 -11.90 8.46
N ASP A 107 -1.96 -11.88 8.67
CA ASP A 107 -1.21 -13.01 9.20
C ASP A 107 -1.65 -13.35 10.63
N GLN A 108 -1.97 -12.36 11.46
CA GLN A 108 -2.60 -12.61 12.77
C GLN A 108 -3.95 -13.34 12.66
N ALA A 109 -4.72 -13.08 11.62
CA ALA A 109 -6.02 -13.71 11.41
C ALA A 109 -5.91 -15.10 10.78
N LEU A 110 -4.88 -15.33 9.94
CA LEU A 110 -4.62 -16.58 9.22
C LEU A 110 -3.11 -16.89 9.20
N PRO A 111 -2.55 -17.35 10.33
CA PRO A 111 -1.11 -17.55 10.47
C PRO A 111 -0.57 -18.57 9.46
N GLY A 112 0.53 -18.22 8.80
CA GLY A 112 1.26 -19.14 7.91
C GLY A 112 0.61 -19.41 6.55
N ALA A 113 -0.48 -18.71 6.21
CA ALA A 113 -1.08 -18.79 4.88
C ALA A 113 -0.22 -18.10 3.79
N TRP A 114 0.60 -17.13 4.20
CA TRP A 114 1.48 -16.38 3.33
C TRP A 114 2.85 -16.19 3.97
N THR A 115 3.84 -15.93 3.13
CA THR A 115 5.19 -15.60 3.56
C THR A 115 5.68 -14.33 2.91
N VAL A 116 6.50 -13.58 3.64
CA VAL A 116 7.17 -12.39 3.12
C VAL A 116 8.47 -12.81 2.45
N LEU A 117 8.55 -12.64 1.13
CA LEU A 117 9.77 -12.91 0.38
C LEU A 117 10.77 -11.75 0.47
N MET A 118 10.24 -10.53 0.55
CA MET A 118 11.06 -9.33 0.63
C MET A 118 10.29 -8.14 1.17
N THR A 119 10.99 -7.31 1.94
CA THR A 119 10.55 -5.98 2.38
C THR A 119 11.21 -4.93 1.48
N VAL A 120 10.41 -4.02 0.92
CA VAL A 120 10.84 -3.08 -0.12
C VAL A 120 10.30 -1.68 0.15
N GLY A 121 11.17 -0.68 0.03
CA GLY A 121 10.80 0.73 0.12
C GLY A 121 9.94 1.11 1.34
N THR A 122 9.21 2.20 1.20
CA THR A 122 8.19 2.66 2.15
C THR A 122 6.93 3.08 1.39
N ALA A 123 5.78 2.87 2.00
CA ALA A 123 4.51 3.38 1.56
C ALA A 123 4.54 4.91 1.66
N ALA A 124 4.15 5.57 0.57
CA ALA A 124 4.00 7.01 0.60
C ALA A 124 2.92 7.43 1.63
N PRO A 125 3.11 8.54 2.35
CA PRO A 125 2.08 9.14 3.17
C PRO A 125 0.77 9.34 2.41
N TRP A 126 -0.35 9.16 3.11
CA TRP A 126 -1.67 9.52 2.63
C TRP A 126 -1.91 11.00 2.84
N SER A 127 -2.62 11.62 1.90
CA SER A 127 -3.13 12.98 2.04
C SER A 127 -4.63 12.90 2.24
N PHE A 128 -5.10 13.42 3.36
CA PHE A 128 -6.52 13.71 3.52
C PHE A 128 -6.81 15.03 2.79
N ALA A 129 -7.64 14.94 1.75
CA ALA A 129 -8.03 16.08 0.94
C ALA A 129 -9.55 16.13 0.84
N VAL A 130 -10.09 17.34 0.79
CA VAL A 130 -11.54 17.60 0.71
C VAL A 130 -11.84 18.38 -0.56
N ASN A 131 -13.10 18.36 -0.98
CA ASN A 131 -13.53 19.17 -2.12
C ASN A 131 -13.29 20.67 -1.83
N ARG A 132 -12.77 21.41 -2.82
CA ARG A 132 -12.48 22.85 -2.74
C ARG A 132 -13.70 23.72 -2.38
N HIS A 133 -14.91 23.23 -2.63
CA HIS A 133 -16.16 23.91 -2.28
C HIS A 133 -16.45 23.95 -0.77
N PHE A 134 -15.69 23.23 0.06
CA PHE A 134 -15.84 23.30 1.50
C PHE A 134 -15.48 24.70 2.01
N SER A 135 -16.35 25.29 2.84
CA SER A 135 -16.07 26.55 3.50
C SER A 135 -14.83 26.44 4.43
N PRO A 136 -14.16 27.56 4.76
CA PRO A 136 -13.06 27.54 5.71
C PRO A 136 -13.42 26.89 7.06
N ALA A 137 -14.62 27.17 7.58
CA ALA A 137 -15.11 26.58 8.82
C ALA A 137 -15.26 25.05 8.73
N GLN A 138 -15.82 24.54 7.63
CA GLN A 138 -15.94 23.09 7.41
C GLN A 138 -14.57 22.42 7.26
N ARG A 139 -13.63 23.06 6.55
CA ARG A 139 -12.25 22.57 6.43
C ARG A 139 -11.57 22.47 7.79
N GLN A 140 -11.71 23.49 8.62
CA GLN A 140 -11.15 23.50 9.97
C GLN A 140 -11.79 22.42 10.85
N ALA A 141 -13.12 22.28 10.82
CA ALA A 141 -13.82 21.25 11.58
C ALA A 141 -13.35 19.83 11.20
N LEU A 142 -13.21 19.55 9.90
CA LEU A 142 -12.69 18.27 9.42
C LEU A 142 -11.23 18.04 9.80
N LEU A 143 -10.38 19.07 9.68
CA LEU A 143 -8.99 18.98 10.12
C LEU A 143 -8.93 18.63 11.61
N GLN A 144 -9.69 19.31 12.45
CA GLN A 144 -9.74 19.01 13.88
C GLN A 144 -10.21 17.57 14.13
N ALA A 145 -11.27 17.11 13.47
CA ALA A 145 -11.72 15.72 13.59
C ALA A 145 -10.62 14.71 13.22
N MET A 146 -9.82 14.98 12.18
CA MET A 146 -8.69 14.12 11.77
C MET A 146 -7.55 14.09 12.79
N LEU A 147 -7.27 15.21 13.45
CA LEU A 147 -6.23 15.30 14.48
C LEU A 147 -6.64 14.61 15.79
N HIS A 148 -7.94 14.47 16.04
CA HIS A 148 -8.50 13.80 17.23
C HIS A 148 -8.82 12.32 17.02
N LEU A 149 -8.47 11.74 15.86
CA LEU A 149 -8.59 10.30 15.67
C LEU A 149 -7.78 9.54 16.72
N ALA A 150 -8.32 8.41 17.19
CA ALA A 150 -7.64 7.56 18.16
C ALA A 150 -6.25 7.12 17.63
N PRO A 151 -5.23 6.97 18.50
CA PRO A 151 -3.86 6.65 18.07
C PRO A 151 -3.72 5.35 17.25
N ASN A 152 -4.67 4.42 17.40
CA ASN A 152 -4.70 3.15 16.68
C ASN A 152 -5.59 3.17 15.42
N ALA A 153 -6.31 4.26 15.14
CA ALA A 153 -7.27 4.34 14.03
C ALA A 153 -6.63 4.09 12.65
N LEU A 154 -5.32 4.32 12.53
CA LEU A 154 -4.56 4.17 11.29
C LEU A 154 -3.56 3.02 11.31
N SER A 155 -3.52 2.21 12.38
CA SER A 155 -2.50 1.17 12.57
C SER A 155 -2.57 0.10 11.48
N GLY A 156 -3.77 -0.33 11.09
CA GLY A 156 -3.99 -1.28 9.99
C GLY A 156 -3.54 -0.75 8.62
N ALA A 157 -3.30 0.55 8.50
CA ALA A 157 -2.75 1.21 7.32
C ALA A 157 -1.24 1.51 7.43
N GLY A 158 -0.61 1.23 8.57
CA GLY A 158 0.81 1.50 8.82
C GLY A 158 1.14 2.95 9.18
N PHE A 159 0.14 3.73 9.58
CA PHE A 159 0.33 5.13 10.00
C PHE A 159 0.00 5.32 11.48
N ALA A 160 0.65 6.32 12.09
CA ALA A 160 0.47 6.63 13.50
C ALA A 160 -0.65 7.66 13.73
N ARG A 161 -0.68 8.73 12.93
CA ARG A 161 -1.66 9.84 13.05
C ARG A 161 -1.70 10.68 11.79
N PHE A 162 -2.62 11.63 11.72
CA PHE A 162 -2.54 12.74 10.78
C PHE A 162 -1.81 13.94 11.38
N ILE A 163 -1.15 14.72 10.52
CA ILE A 163 -0.58 16.02 10.84
C ILE A 163 -1.06 17.05 9.81
N PRO A 164 -1.24 18.33 10.18
CA PRO A 164 -1.67 19.36 9.25
C PRO A 164 -0.70 19.49 8.08
N ILE A 165 -1.23 19.82 6.90
CA ILE A 165 -0.43 20.32 5.78
C ILE A 165 -0.44 21.84 5.89
N PRO A 166 0.74 22.51 5.91
CA PRO A 166 0.79 23.97 5.91
C PRO A 166 -0.02 24.50 4.73
N HIS A 167 -0.94 25.42 5.00
CA HIS A 167 -1.62 26.15 3.94
C HIS A 167 -0.60 27.12 3.32
N GLU A 168 -0.27 26.92 2.05
CA GLU A 168 0.34 27.97 1.21
C GLU A 168 -0.71 29.02 0.84
#